data_AF-A0A6C0ETB4-F1
#
_entry.id   AF-A0A6C0ETB4-F1
#
_cell.length_a   1.000
_cell.length_b   1.000
_cell.length_c   1.000
_cell.angle_alpha   90.00
_cell.angle_beta   90.00
_cell.angle_gamma   90.00
#
_symmetry.space_group_name_H-M   'P 1'
#
loop_
_entity.id
_entity.type
_entity.pdbx_description
1 polymer ?
#
loop_
_entity_poly.entity_id
_entity_poly.type
_entity_poly.pdbx_seq_one_letter_code
_entity_poly.pdbx_strand_id
1 'polypeptide(L)'
;MDNNNNIEIIYDADLRYKKYQIATLEYNIDRLSLRTLLKTQKLTPDFCVKYILNSDEYASCDEDTYICEEDVLIYQKHILQKDLDEIYLKNE
;
A
#
# COMPACT_ATOMS: atom_id res chain seq x y z
N MET A 1 14.01 25.84 -5.86
CA MET A 1 12.55 25.69 -5.72
C MET A 1 12.35 24.69 -4.61
N ASP A 2 11.66 25.16 -3.58
CA ASP A 2 11.69 24.67 -2.21
C ASP A 2 11.13 23.25 -2.10
N ASN A 3 12.01 22.26 -1.97
CA ASN A 3 11.63 20.90 -1.58
C ASN A 3 11.42 20.87 -0.06
N ASN A 4 10.49 21.67 0.44
CA ASN A 4 9.86 21.40 1.72
C ASN A 4 9.00 20.15 1.49
N ASN A 5 9.64 18.98 1.54
CA ASN A 5 8.95 17.74 1.85
C ASN A 5 8.43 17.91 3.27
N ASN A 6 7.32 18.62 3.42
CA ASN A 6 6.50 18.57 4.61
C ASN A 6 5.97 17.15 4.65
N ILE A 7 6.76 16.30 5.28
CA ILE A 7 6.42 14.94 5.60
C ILE A 7 5.14 15.04 6.43
N GLU A 8 4.01 14.78 5.79
CA GLU A 8 2.72 14.79 6.46
C GLU A 8 2.57 13.47 7.20
N ILE A 9 2.48 13.57 8.52
CA ILE A 9 2.15 12.43 9.37
C ILE A 9 0.66 12.18 9.25
N ILE A 10 0.31 11.01 8.74
CA ILE A 10 -1.09 10.60 8.51
C ILE A 10 -1.41 9.36 9.34
N TYR A 11 -2.70 9.18 9.65
CA TYR A 11 -3.21 8.02 10.38
C TYR A 11 -4.33 7.35 9.59
N ASP A 12 -4.72 6.12 9.96
CA ASP A 12 -5.79 5.36 9.30
C ASP A 12 -7.12 6.11 9.17
N ALA A 13 -7.42 6.97 10.15
CA ALA A 13 -8.61 7.82 10.10
C ALA A 13 -8.57 8.77 8.90
N ASP A 14 -7.41 9.36 8.59
CA ASP A 14 -7.23 10.29 7.48
C ASP A 14 -7.40 9.61 6.12
N LEU A 15 -6.96 8.35 6.00
CA LEU A 15 -7.06 7.56 4.76
C LEU A 15 -8.51 7.40 4.27
N ARG A 16 -9.49 7.42 5.18
CA ARG A 16 -10.91 7.30 4.82
C ARG A 16 -11.47 8.56 4.18
N TYR A 17 -10.90 9.73 4.51
CA TYR A 17 -11.40 11.03 4.06
C TYR A 17 -10.56 11.64 2.93
N LYS A 18 -9.28 11.29 2.85
CA LYS A 18 -8.32 11.86 1.90
C LYS A 18 -7.58 10.78 1.14
N LYS A 19 -7.20 11.12 -0.09
CA LYS A 19 -6.32 10.29 -0.93
C LYS A 19 -4.94 10.90 -0.92
N TYR A 20 -3.95 10.08 -0.61
CA TYR A 20 -2.56 10.50 -0.52
C TYR A 20 -1.74 9.96 -1.69
N GLN A 21 -0.64 10.64 -1.98
CA GLN A 21 0.33 10.14 -2.96
C GLN A 21 1.12 8.97 -2.38
N ILE A 22 1.58 8.07 -3.24
CA ILE A 22 2.34 6.89 -2.85
C ILE A 22 3.53 7.24 -1.96
N ALA A 23 4.31 8.29 -2.28
CA ALA A 23 5.44 8.73 -1.47
C ALA A 23 5.06 9.08 -0.01
N THR A 24 3.88 9.67 0.21
CA THR A 24 3.38 9.98 1.56
C THR A 24 2.94 8.71 2.28
N LEU A 25 2.34 7.76 1.56
CA LEU A 25 1.95 6.46 2.11
C LEU A 25 3.18 5.62 2.49
N GLU A 26 4.19 5.57 1.64
CA GLU A 26 5.47 4.87 1.88
C GLU A 26 6.16 5.41 3.14
N TYR A 27 6.18 6.74 3.33
CA TYR A 27 6.79 7.33 4.52
C TYR A 27 6.08 6.91 5.81
N ASN A 28 4.76 6.76 5.77
CA ASN A 28 3.95 6.46 6.95
C ASN A 28 3.61 4.96 7.09
N ILE A 29 4.17 4.09 6.26
CA ILE A 29 3.76 2.68 6.14
C ILE A 29 3.80 1.93 7.47
N ASP A 30 4.82 2.20 8.28
CA ASP A 30 5.04 1.59 9.61
C ASP A 30 3.92 1.90 10.63
N ARG A 31 3.14 2.95 10.38
CA ARG A 31 2.13 3.47 11.32
C ARG A 31 0.70 3.32 10.80
N LEU A 32 0.53 2.76 9.60
CA LEU A 32 -0.75 2.61 8.92
C LEU A 32 -1.09 1.14 8.78
N SER A 33 -2.38 0.78 8.90
CA SER A 33 -2.81 -0.59 8.61
C SER A 33 -2.81 -0.85 7.10
N LEU A 34 -2.12 -1.92 6.69
CA LEU A 34 -2.06 -2.37 5.29
C LEU A 34 -3.47 -2.63 4.73
N ARG A 35 -4.38 -3.22 5.52
CA ARG A 35 -5.79 -3.37 5.14
C ARG A 35 -6.52 -2.05 4.92
N THR A 36 -6.29 -1.05 5.76
CA THR A 36 -6.92 0.26 5.58
C THR A 36 -6.42 0.90 4.30
N LEU A 37 -5.11 0.88 4.06
CA LEU A 37 -4.49 1.35 2.83
C LEU A 37 -5.12 0.67 1.61
N LEU A 38 -5.20 -0.66 1.62
CA LEU A 38 -5.73 -1.43 0.52
C LEU A 38 -7.20 -1.13 0.21
N LYS A 39 -8.02 -0.82 1.21
CA LYS A 39 -9.46 -0.54 1.03
C LYS A 39 -9.75 0.92 0.71
N THR A 40 -8.91 1.83 1.18
CA THR A 40 -9.19 3.26 1.17
C THR A 40 -8.34 4.02 0.18
N GLN A 41 -7.16 3.57 -0.20
CA GLN A 41 -6.27 4.29 -1.12
C GLN A 41 -6.27 3.65 -2.50
N LYS A 42 -5.81 4.41 -3.50
CA LYS A 42 -5.56 3.87 -4.84
C LYS A 42 -4.07 3.53 -4.94
N LEU A 43 -3.75 2.25 -4.77
CA LEU A 43 -2.39 1.75 -4.74
C LEU A 43 -1.91 1.38 -6.14
N THR A 44 -0.60 1.37 -6.33
CA THR A 44 0.04 0.86 -7.55
C THR A 44 0.38 -0.63 -7.38
N PRO A 45 0.50 -1.40 -8.48
CA PRO A 45 0.91 -2.80 -8.43
C PRO A 45 2.24 -2.98 -7.69
N ASP A 46 3.22 -2.11 -7.99
CA ASP A 46 4.53 -2.08 -7.34
C ASP A 46 4.42 -1.90 -5.81
N PHE A 47 3.61 -0.96 -5.35
CA PHE A 47 3.39 -0.73 -3.92
C PHE A 47 2.72 -1.93 -3.26
N CYS A 48 1.74 -2.55 -3.94
CA CYS A 48 1.07 -3.74 -3.42
C CYS A 48 2.05 -4.90 -3.24
N VAL A 49 2.86 -5.20 -4.25
CA VAL A 49 3.86 -6.28 -4.14
C VAL A 49 4.89 -5.96 -3.06
N LYS A 50 5.37 -4.72 -3.01
CA LYS A 50 6.44 -4.31 -2.09
C LYS A 50 6.00 -4.29 -0.62
N TYR A 51 4.82 -3.75 -0.31
CA TYR A 51 4.38 -3.50 1.08
C TYR A 51 3.17 -4.32 1.52
N ILE A 52 2.18 -4.52 0.64
CA ILE A 52 0.93 -5.19 1.00
C ILE A 52 1.11 -6.72 1.03
N LEU A 53 1.79 -7.28 0.03
CA LEU A 53 2.04 -8.72 -0.10
C LEU A 53 3.27 -9.18 0.70
N ASN A 54 4.13 -8.26 1.11
CA ASN A 54 5.16 -8.49 2.14
C ASN A 54 4.66 -8.08 3.52
N SER A 55 3.41 -8.43 3.85
CA SER A 55 2.82 -8.07 5.14
C SER A 55 3.62 -8.60 6.33
N ASP A 56 4.41 -9.67 6.18
CA ASP A 56 5.27 -10.20 7.25
C ASP A 56 6.33 -9.19 7.71
N GLU A 57 6.84 -8.36 6.80
CA GLU A 57 7.86 -7.34 7.10
C GLU A 57 7.26 -5.97 7.48
N TYR A 58 6.09 -5.63 6.93
CA TYR A 58 5.52 -4.28 7.02
C TYR A 58 4.19 -4.19 7.78
N ALA A 59 3.62 -5.30 8.26
CA ALA A 59 2.41 -5.24 9.07
C ALA A 59 2.70 -4.63 10.43
N SER A 60 1.96 -3.56 10.77
CA SER A 60 2.03 -2.94 12.09
C SER A 60 1.30 -3.75 13.18
N CYS A 61 0.50 -4.76 12.82
CA CYS A 61 -0.29 -5.56 13.76
C CYS A 61 -0.49 -6.99 13.23
N ASP A 62 -0.50 -7.99 14.12
CA ASP A 62 -0.73 -9.42 13.78
C ASP A 62 -2.06 -9.70 13.05
N GLU A 63 -3.03 -8.79 13.11
CA GLU A 63 -4.30 -8.91 12.36
C GLU A 63 -4.18 -8.52 10.87
N ASP A 64 -3.07 -7.88 10.45
CA ASP A 64 -2.77 -7.53 9.06
C ASP A 64 -1.94 -8.64 8.34
N THR A 65 -1.53 -9.70 9.03
CA THR A 65 -0.59 -10.75 8.53
C THR A 65 -1.21 -11.77 7.57
N TYR A 66 -2.31 -11.44 6.90
CA TYR A 66 -3.03 -12.38 6.02
C TYR A 66 -3.66 -11.65 4.82
N ILE A 67 -2.88 -10.82 4.14
CA ILE A 67 -3.30 -10.19 2.88
C ILE A 67 -2.66 -10.95 1.72
N CYS A 68 -3.48 -11.52 0.84
CA CYS A 68 -3.01 -12.23 -0.33
C CYS A 68 -3.23 -11.42 -1.62
N GLU A 69 -2.68 -11.88 -2.73
CA GLU A 69 -2.91 -11.29 -4.06
C GLU A 69 -4.40 -11.19 -4.40
N GLU A 70 -5.19 -12.19 -4.02
CA GLU A 70 -6.63 -12.19 -4.21
C GLU A 70 -7.31 -10.99 -3.51
N ASP A 71 -6.91 -10.65 -2.28
CA ASP A 71 -7.42 -9.45 -1.60
C ASP A 71 -7.07 -8.20 -2.40
N VAL A 72 -5.84 -8.11 -2.91
CA VAL A 72 -5.42 -6.98 -3.74
C VAL A 72 -6.32 -6.83 -4.96
N LEU A 73 -6.57 -7.91 -5.69
CA LEU A 73 -7.42 -7.90 -6.88
C LEU A 73 -8.90 -7.60 -6.56
N ILE A 74 -9.39 -8.03 -5.39
CA ILE A 74 -10.76 -7.77 -4.93
C ILE A 74 -10.96 -6.29 -4.59
N TYR A 75 -10.03 -5.70 -3.83
CA TYR A 75 -10.16 -4.31 -3.35
C TYR A 75 -9.64 -3.28 -4.37
N GLN A 76 -8.58 -3.60 -5.10
CA GLN A 76 -7.95 -2.74 -6.12
C GLN A 76 -8.32 -3.24 -7.52
N LYS A 77 -9.59 -3.10 -7.90
CA LYS A 77 -10.11 -3.58 -9.20
C LYS A 77 -9.42 -3.01 -10.46
N HIS A 78 -8.62 -1.95 -10.32
CA HIS A 78 -7.79 -1.43 -11.42
C HIS A 78 -6.46 -2.16 -11.60
N ILE A 79 -6.06 -2.99 -10.63
CA ILE A 79 -4.90 -3.87 -10.72
C ILE A 79 -5.40 -5.22 -11.23
N LEU A 80 -4.76 -5.73 -12.27
CA LEU A 80 -5.01 -7.07 -12.79
C LEU A 80 -3.89 -8.01 -12.35
N GLN A 81 -4.17 -9.31 -12.33
CA GLN A 81 -3.15 -10.33 -12.01
C GLN A 81 -1.88 -10.15 -12.84
N LYS A 82 -2.03 -9.85 -14.14
CA LYS A 82 -0.90 -9.59 -15.04
C LYS A 82 0.00 -8.44 -14.55
N ASP A 83 -0.58 -7.41 -13.93
CA ASP A 83 0.19 -6.25 -13.45
C ASP A 83 1.06 -6.65 -12.25
N LEU A 84 0.64 -7.65 -11.47
CA LEU A 84 1.44 -8.23 -10.37
C LEU A 84 2.51 -9.17 -10.92
N ASP A 85 2.15 -10.08 -11.83
CA ASP A 85 3.09 -10.98 -12.53
C ASP A 85 4.23 -10.21 -13.22
N GLU A 86 3.92 -9.08 -13.88
CA GLU A 86 4.93 -8.21 -14.50
C GLU A 86 5.94 -7.63 -13.50
N ILE A 87 5.54 -7.45 -12.23
CA ILE A 87 6.45 -7.00 -11.16
C ILE A 87 7.34 -8.16 -10.72
N TYR A 88 6.80 -9.36 -10.51
CA TYR A 88 7.61 -10.53 -10.14
C TYR A 88 8.65 -10.86 -11.22
N LEU A 89 8.27 -10.81 -12.49
CA LEU A 89 9.17 -11.07 -13.62
C LEU A 89 10.28 -10.02 -13.75
N LYS A 90 10.10 -8.80 -13.22
CA LYS A 90 11.13 -7.76 -13.21
C LYS A 90 12.13 -7.88 -12.07
N ASN A 91 11.79 -8.62 -11.02
CA ASN A 91 12.63 -8.80 -9.83
C ASN A 91 13.44 -10.11 -9.86
N GLU A 92 13.34 -10.89 -10.95
CA GLU A 92 14.14 -12.09 -11.26
C GLU A 92 15.26 -11.76 -12.26
#